data_AF-A0A523SPT3-F1
#
_entry.id   AF-A0A523SPT3-F1
#
_cell.length_a   1.000
_cell.length_b   1.000
_cell.length_c   1.000
_cell.angle_alpha   90.00
_cell.angle_beta   90.00
_cell.angle_gamma   90.00
#
_symmetry.space_group_name_H-M   'P 1'
#
loop_
_entity.id
_entity.type
_entity.pdbx_description
1 polymer ?
#
loop_
_entity_poly.entity_id
_entity_poly.type
_entity_poly.pdbx_seq_one_letter_code
_entity_poly.pdbx_strand_id
1 'polypeptide(L)'
;MVEPSEQEILAKIRTLLALERNYMAEERTALAEFRTGLALTVIAPAASTIVAYIFSVLPIEKIILLDLLNLTFFSILTIIGIWTSLRSRSKLKTIRKKKKIIKNREATIIKSSKPVYDLLCDCIDLKDETKK
;
A
#
# COMPACT_ATOMS: atom_id res chain seq x y z
N MET A 1 2.31 42.93 4.34
CA MET A 1 1.95 41.51 4.16
C MET A 1 0.46 41.49 3.87
N VAL A 2 0.06 41.10 2.65
CA VAL A 2 -1.35 41.05 2.28
C VAL A 2 -1.96 39.83 2.98
N GLU A 3 -2.94 40.06 3.85
CA GLU A 3 -3.72 38.99 4.48
C GLU A 3 -4.35 38.15 3.35
N PRO A 4 -4.07 36.85 3.25
CA PRO A 4 -4.67 36.00 2.24
C PRO A 4 -6.19 35.99 2.46
N SER A 5 -6.95 36.18 1.38
CA SER A 5 -8.40 36.16 1.46
C SER A 5 -8.90 34.81 1.99
N GLU A 6 -10.00 34.80 2.75
CA GLU A 6 -10.59 33.57 3.30
C GLU A 6 -10.84 32.50 2.22
N GLN A 7 -11.13 32.94 0.99
CA GLN A 7 -11.31 32.10 -0.18
C GLN A 7 -10.02 31.37 -0.59
N GLU A 8 -8.86 32.04 -0.55
CA GLU A 8 -7.56 31.43 -0.84
C GLU A 8 -7.18 30.40 0.22
N ILE A 9 -7.48 30.69 1.48
CA ILE A 9 -7.24 29.78 2.60
C ILE A 9 -8.09 28.51 2.41
N LEU A 10 -9.38 28.65 2.12
CA LEU A 10 -10.28 27.52 1.89
C LEU A 10 -9.85 26.69 0.67
N ALA A 11 -9.41 27.36 -0.41
CA ALA A 11 -8.87 26.69 -1.59
C ALA A 11 -7.61 25.85 -1.27
N LYS A 12 -6.71 26.38 -0.43
CA LYS A 12 -5.52 25.64 0.03
C LYS A 12 -5.89 24.42 0.89
N ILE A 13 -6.85 24.54 1.79
CA ILE A 13 -7.30 23.41 2.62
C ILE A 13 -7.92 22.31 1.75
N ARG A 14 -8.77 22.67 0.78
CA ARG A 14 -9.38 21.71 -0.14
C ARG A 14 -8.34 20.96 -0.97
N THR A 15 -7.31 21.65 -1.44
CA THR A 15 -6.24 21.02 -2.22
C THR A 15 -5.40 20.07 -1.35
N LEU A 16 -5.09 20.44 -0.10
CA LEU A 16 -4.40 19.57 0.86
C LEU A 16 -5.20 18.29 1.15
N LEU A 17 -6.49 18.42 1.50
CA LEU A 17 -7.38 17.29 1.76
C LEU A 17 -7.53 16.37 0.53
N ALA A 18 -7.59 16.95 -0.67
CA ALA A 18 -7.62 16.17 -1.91
C ALA A 18 -6.31 15.36 -2.09
N LEU A 19 -5.17 15.97 -1.75
CA LEU A 19 -3.87 15.34 -1.81
C LEU A 19 -3.75 14.18 -0.79
N GLU A 20 -4.27 14.38 0.42
CA GLU A 20 -4.32 13.34 1.46
C GLU A 20 -5.16 12.13 1.02
N ARG A 21 -6.33 12.37 0.44
CA ARG A 21 -7.20 11.31 -0.12
C ARG A 21 -6.49 10.51 -1.20
N ASN A 22 -5.79 11.19 -2.12
CA ASN A 22 -5.00 10.52 -3.15
C ASN A 22 -3.91 9.63 -2.55
N TYR A 23 -3.22 10.09 -1.51
CA TYR A 23 -2.22 9.28 -0.82
C TYR A 23 -2.80 8.07 -0.10
N MET A 24 -3.94 8.23 0.57
CA MET A 24 -4.63 7.10 1.19
C MET A 24 -5.07 6.07 0.15
N ALA A 25 -5.50 6.51 -1.04
CA ALA A 25 -5.81 5.62 -2.14
C ALA A 25 -4.56 4.88 -2.64
N GLU A 26 -3.43 5.57 -2.83
CA GLU A 26 -2.15 4.96 -3.24
C GLU A 26 -1.60 3.97 -2.19
N GLU A 27 -1.77 4.27 -0.90
CA GLU A 27 -1.39 3.36 0.18
C GLU A 27 -2.24 2.09 0.17
N ARG A 28 -3.56 2.22 -0.06
CA ARG A 28 -4.47 1.07 -0.17
C ARG A 28 -4.14 0.19 -1.37
N THR A 29 -3.84 0.77 -2.54
CA THR A 29 -3.47 -0.02 -3.72
C THR A 29 -2.14 -0.74 -3.51
N ALA A 30 -1.14 -0.07 -2.93
CA ALA A 30 0.13 -0.71 -2.60
C ALA A 30 -0.06 -1.86 -1.58
N LEU A 31 -0.88 -1.68 -0.53
CA LEU A 31 -1.19 -2.75 0.41
C LEU A 31 -1.93 -3.92 -0.25
N ALA A 32 -2.82 -3.65 -1.20
CA ALA A 32 -3.47 -4.69 -1.99
C ALA A 32 -2.44 -5.48 -2.83
N GLU A 33 -1.52 -4.79 -3.52
CA GLU A 33 -0.40 -5.43 -4.24
C GLU A 33 0.49 -6.26 -3.32
N PHE A 34 0.73 -5.81 -2.09
CA PHE A 34 1.50 -6.57 -1.11
C PHE A 34 0.78 -7.86 -0.70
N ARG A 35 -0.54 -7.76 -0.44
CA ARG A 35 -1.36 -8.90 -0.07
C ARG A 35 -1.46 -9.93 -1.18
N THR A 36 -1.60 -9.50 -2.44
CA THR A 36 -1.64 -10.42 -3.59
C THR A 36 -0.28 -11.09 -3.81
N GLY A 37 0.83 -10.35 -3.70
CA GLY A 37 2.17 -10.93 -3.76
C GLY A 37 2.38 -11.99 -2.68
N LEU A 38 2.02 -11.69 -1.42
CA LEU A 38 2.10 -12.63 -0.31
C LEU A 38 1.20 -13.87 -0.53
N ALA A 39 -0.02 -13.67 -0.99
CA ALA A 39 -0.93 -14.78 -1.30
C ALA A 39 -0.34 -15.70 -2.38
N LEU A 40 0.27 -15.13 -3.42
CA LEU A 40 0.93 -15.90 -4.48
C LEU A 40 2.10 -16.74 -3.92
N THR A 41 2.88 -16.20 -2.98
CA THR A 41 4.00 -16.94 -2.36
C THR A 41 3.55 -18.14 -1.53
N VAL A 42 2.36 -18.08 -0.92
CA VAL A 42 1.83 -19.15 -0.06
C VAL A 42 1.02 -20.16 -0.86
N ILE A 43 0.17 -19.68 -1.77
CA ILE A 43 -0.77 -20.52 -2.53
C ILE A 43 -0.04 -21.31 -3.62
N ALA A 44 0.95 -20.72 -4.31
CA ALA A 44 1.64 -21.39 -5.39
C ALA A 44 2.31 -22.73 -4.99
N PRO A 45 3.10 -22.82 -3.91
CA PRO A 45 3.71 -24.10 -3.52
C PRO A 45 2.68 -25.08 -2.96
N ALA A 46 1.64 -24.59 -2.26
CA ALA A 46 0.56 -25.44 -1.75
C ALA A 46 -0.29 -26.04 -2.90
N ALA A 47 -0.56 -25.27 -3.94
CA ALA A 47 -1.24 -25.76 -5.13
C ALA A 47 -0.37 -26.76 -5.89
N SER A 48 0.93 -26.51 -5.99
CA SER A 48 1.90 -27.42 -6.62
C SER A 48 1.88 -28.81 -5.99
N THR A 49 1.89 -28.91 -4.65
CA THR A 49 1.88 -30.20 -3.95
C THR A 49 0.57 -30.96 -4.13
N ILE A 50 -0.57 -30.27 -4.13
CA ILE A 50 -1.88 -30.88 -4.39
C ILE A 50 -1.93 -31.45 -5.81
N VAL A 51 -1.46 -30.68 -6.79
CA VAL A 51 -1.44 -31.11 -8.20
C VAL A 51 -0.52 -32.31 -8.39
N ALA A 52 0.68 -32.30 -7.80
CA ALA A 52 1.60 -33.43 -7.84
C ALA A 52 1.00 -34.69 -7.18
N TYR A 53 0.29 -34.53 -6.05
CA TYR A 53 -0.39 -35.64 -5.39
C TYR A 53 -1.48 -36.24 -6.29
N ILE A 54 -2.32 -35.43 -6.94
CA ILE A 54 -3.35 -35.92 -7.86
C ILE A 54 -2.73 -36.70 -9.03
N PHE A 55 -1.63 -36.20 -9.60
CA PHE A 55 -0.94 -36.91 -10.68
C PHE A 55 -0.28 -38.20 -10.22
N SER A 56 0.19 -38.29 -8.98
CA SER A 56 0.72 -39.55 -8.43
C SER A 56 -0.31 -40.67 -8.32
N VAL A 57 -1.60 -40.33 -8.21
CA VAL A 57 -2.71 -41.30 -8.10
C VAL A 57 -3.17 -41.81 -9.48
N LEU A 58 -2.88 -41.07 -10.56
CA LEU A 58 -3.25 -41.44 -11.92
C LEU A 58 -2.16 -42.30 -12.57
N PRO A 59 -2.47 -43.50 -13.10
CA PRO A 59 -1.49 -44.36 -13.77
C PRO A 59 -1.19 -43.84 -15.18
N ILE A 60 -0.46 -42.73 -15.27
CA ILE A 60 -0.09 -42.09 -16.54
C ILE A 60 1.42 -42.26 -16.74
N GLU A 61 1.87 -42.86 -17.84
CA GLU A 61 3.30 -43.14 -18.08
C GLU A 61 4.20 -41.88 -18.18
N LYS A 62 3.61 -40.67 -18.20
CA LYS A 62 4.30 -39.37 -18.33
C LYS A 62 4.32 -38.51 -17.05
N ILE A 63 4.15 -39.10 -15.86
CA ILE A 63 4.12 -38.37 -14.57
C ILE A 63 5.37 -37.48 -14.36
N ILE A 64 6.56 -37.94 -14.71
CA ILE A 64 7.82 -37.23 -14.42
C ILE A 64 7.93 -35.89 -15.17
N LEU A 65 7.57 -35.86 -16.46
CA LEU A 65 7.69 -34.64 -17.27
C LEU A 65 6.65 -33.60 -16.83
N LEU A 66 5.44 -34.07 -16.48
CA LEU A 66 4.36 -33.21 -16.00
C LEU A 66 4.67 -32.63 -14.61
N ASP A 67 5.22 -33.43 -13.70
CA ASP A 67 5.66 -32.95 -12.38
C ASP A 67 6.78 -31.93 -12.47
N LEU A 68 7.75 -32.13 -13.38
CA LEU A 68 8.82 -31.18 -13.60
C LEU A 68 8.28 -29.84 -14.15
N LEU A 69 7.31 -29.89 -15.07
CA LEU A 69 6.67 -28.70 -15.61
C LEU A 69 5.83 -27.98 -14.53
N ASN A 70 5.12 -28.74 -13.71
CA ASN A 70 4.33 -28.22 -12.59
C ASN A 70 5.21 -27.50 -11.57
N LEU A 71 6.32 -28.13 -11.16
CA LEU A 71 7.25 -27.59 -10.19
C LEU A 71 7.95 -26.33 -10.71
N THR A 72 8.38 -26.32 -11.97
CA THR A 72 9.01 -25.15 -12.60
C THR A 72 8.04 -23.98 -12.73
N PHE A 73 6.79 -24.23 -13.17
CA PHE A 73 5.75 -23.20 -13.28
C PHE A 73 5.43 -22.56 -11.92
N PHE A 74 5.18 -23.37 -10.88
CA PHE A 74 4.88 -22.85 -9.55
C PHE A 74 6.10 -22.19 -8.88
N SER A 75 7.32 -22.62 -9.20
CA SER A 75 8.55 -21.94 -8.76
C SER A 75 8.69 -20.55 -9.38
N ILE A 76 8.33 -20.38 -10.65
CA ILE A 76 8.31 -19.06 -11.29
C ILE A 76 7.26 -18.17 -10.63
N LEU A 77 6.06 -18.69 -10.34
CA LEU A 77 5.00 -17.95 -9.66
C LEU A 77 5.42 -17.51 -8.25
N THR A 78 6.12 -18.34 -7.47
CA THR A 78 6.61 -17.94 -6.15
C THR A 78 7.64 -16.83 -6.25
N ILE A 79 8.57 -16.90 -7.20
CA ILE A 79 9.56 -15.83 -7.44
C ILE A 79 8.86 -14.51 -7.80
N ILE A 80 7.85 -14.55 -8.67
CA ILE A 80 7.03 -13.38 -9.02
C ILE A 80 6.30 -12.84 -7.78
N GLY A 81 5.75 -13.73 -6.94
CA GLY A 81 5.08 -13.35 -5.69
C GLY A 81 6.01 -12.66 -4.70
N ILE A 82 7.22 -13.19 -4.53
CA ILE A 82 8.25 -12.60 -3.65
C ILE A 82 8.67 -11.23 -4.20
N TRP A 83 8.92 -11.13 -5.50
CA TRP A 83 9.32 -9.89 -6.15
C TRP A 83 8.25 -8.79 -6.00
N THR A 84 6.99 -9.12 -6.29
CA THR A 84 5.86 -8.19 -6.17
C THR A 84 5.63 -7.73 -4.72
N SER A 85 5.75 -8.66 -3.77
CA SER A 85 5.68 -8.35 -2.33
C SER A 85 6.79 -7.40 -1.88
N LEU A 86 8.04 -7.64 -2.28
CA LEU A 86 9.18 -6.78 -1.98
C LEU A 86 9.06 -5.40 -2.64
N ARG A 87 8.67 -5.37 -3.91
CA ARG A 87 8.46 -4.13 -4.66
C ARG A 87 7.38 -3.27 -3.99
N SER A 88 6.26 -3.87 -3.59
CA SER A 88 5.20 -3.15 -2.89
C SER A 88 5.67 -2.60 -1.55
N ARG A 89 6.44 -3.36 -0.75
CA ARG A 89 7.04 -2.85 0.50
C ARG A 89 7.91 -1.62 0.28
N SER A 90 8.71 -1.59 -0.81
CA SER A 90 9.53 -0.43 -1.15
C SER A 90 8.69 0.80 -1.52
N LYS A 91 7.64 0.61 -2.33
CA LYS A 91 6.66 1.66 -2.65
C LYS A 91 6.02 2.21 -1.37
N LEU A 92 5.57 1.33 -0.47
CA LEU A 92 4.92 1.70 0.78
C LEU A 92 5.81 2.56 1.67
N LYS A 93 7.10 2.24 1.78
CA LYS A 93 8.08 3.06 2.51
C LYS A 93 8.19 4.46 1.92
N THR A 94 8.17 4.58 0.60
CA THR A 94 8.26 5.86 -0.10
C THR A 94 6.99 6.70 0.11
N ILE A 95 5.82 6.08 0.00
CA ILE A 95 4.52 6.72 0.24
C ILE A 95 4.43 7.24 1.69
N ARG A 96 4.83 6.44 2.67
CA ARG A 96 4.85 6.84 4.09
C ARG A 96 5.79 8.02 4.37
N LYS A 97 6.95 8.07 3.72
CA LYS A 97 7.86 9.23 3.81
C LYS A 97 7.20 10.49 3.25
N LYS A 98 6.57 10.41 2.07
CA LYS A 98 5.86 11.54 1.46
C LYS A 98 4.70 12.03 2.32
N LYS A 99 3.91 11.09 2.88
CA LYS A 99 2.82 11.39 3.83
C LYS A 99 3.32 12.17 5.06
N LYS A 100 4.46 11.76 5.65
CA LYS A 100 5.04 12.48 6.79
C LYS A 100 5.46 13.92 6.44
N ILE A 101 6.05 14.13 5.26
CA ILE A 101 6.44 15.47 4.80
C ILE A 101 5.21 16.38 4.65
N ILE A 102 4.10 15.84 4.14
CA ILE A 102 2.88 16.62 3.92
C ILE A 102 2.18 16.91 5.24
N LYS A 103 2.07 15.92 6.15
CA LYS A 103 1.53 16.14 7.50
C LYS A 103 2.29 17.24 8.25
N ASN A 104 3.61 17.30 8.09
CA ASN A 104 4.41 18.39 8.64
C ASN A 104 4.06 19.75 8.01
N ARG A 105 3.81 19.81 6.68
CA ARG A 105 3.41 21.05 5.99
C ARG A 105 2.01 21.50 6.42
N GLU A 106 1.08 20.56 6.56
CA GLU A 106 -0.27 20.83 7.08
C GLU A 106 -0.19 21.42 8.49
N ALA A 107 0.60 20.83 9.39
CA ALA A 107 0.80 21.36 10.73
C ALA A 107 1.38 22.79 10.72
N THR A 108 2.30 23.10 9.80
CA THR A 108 2.83 24.46 9.64
C THR A 108 1.76 25.44 9.17
N ILE A 109 0.93 25.06 8.19
CA ILE A 109 -0.12 25.92 7.64
C ILE A 109 -1.20 26.18 8.69
N ILE A 110 -1.62 25.15 9.41
CA ILE A 110 -2.60 25.23 10.50
C ILE A 110 -2.08 26.16 11.61
N LYS A 111 -0.83 25.98 12.05
CA LYS A 111 -0.22 26.85 13.08
C LYS A 111 -0.05 28.30 12.61
N SER A 112 0.15 28.52 11.32
CA SER A 112 0.35 29.88 10.78
C SER A 112 -0.94 30.69 10.63
N SER A 113 -2.11 30.06 10.66
CA SER A 113 -3.38 30.73 10.41
C SER A 113 -4.43 30.39 11.47
N LYS A 114 -4.69 31.36 12.35
CA LYS A 114 -5.72 31.28 13.40
C LYS A 114 -7.11 30.85 12.91
N PRO A 115 -7.65 31.39 11.78
CA PRO A 115 -8.98 30.96 11.30
C PRO A 115 -9.00 29.50 10.80
N VAL A 116 -7.86 28.99 10.30
CA VAL A 116 -7.74 27.59 9.87
C VAL A 116 -7.62 26.65 11.05
N TYR A 117 -6.88 27.07 12.07
CA TYR A 117 -6.82 26.37 13.34
C TYR A 117 -8.23 26.22 13.91
N ASP A 118 -8.99 27.31 14.05
CA ASP A 118 -10.35 27.25 14.59
C ASP A 118 -11.29 26.38 13.74
N LEU A 119 -11.17 26.39 12.41
CA LEU A 119 -11.98 25.54 11.51
C LEU A 119 -11.62 24.05 11.55
N LEU A 120 -10.34 23.74 11.72
CA LEU A 120 -9.83 22.36 11.65
C LEU A 120 -9.56 21.75 13.02
N CYS A 121 -9.62 22.50 14.12
CA CYS A 121 -9.36 21.99 15.47
C CYS A 121 -10.33 20.87 15.86
N ASP A 122 -11.56 20.92 15.32
CA ASP A 122 -12.59 19.90 15.56
C ASP A 122 -12.50 18.71 14.59
N CYS A 123 -11.92 18.90 13.39
CA CYS A 123 -11.81 17.86 12.36
C CYS A 123 -10.49 17.07 12.44
N ILE A 124 -9.43 17.71 12.93
CA ILE A 124 -8.12 17.13 13.11
C ILE A 124 -8.01 16.80 14.59
N ASP A 125 -8.21 15.53 14.95
CA ASP A 125 -7.76 14.99 16.21
C ASP A 125 -6.23 15.15 16.27
N LEU A 126 -5.73 16.32 16.70
CA LEU A 126 -4.32 16.61 16.97
C LEU A 126 -3.76 15.76 18.13
N LYS A 127 -4.49 14.72 18.54
CA LYS A 127 -4.27 13.86 19.68
C LYS A 127 -3.08 12.91 19.54
N ASP A 128 -2.54 12.75 18.33
CA ASP A 128 -1.47 11.78 18.08
C ASP A 128 -0.04 12.33 18.22
N GLU A 129 0.17 13.61 18.56
CA GLU A 129 1.54 14.16 18.73
C GLU A 129 1.92 14.50 20.18
N THR A 130 1.12 14.12 21.19
CA THR A 130 1.45 14.40 22.61
C THR A 130 1.48 13.17 23.54
N LYS A 131 1.44 11.94 23.03
CA LYS A 131 1.68 10.75 23.87
C LYS A 131 2.80 9.85 23.36
N LYS A 132 3.97 10.10 23.95
CA LYS A 132 5.15 9.23 24.17
C LYS A 132 5.97 8.80 22.96
#